data_AF-A0A645C3T2-F1
#
_entry.id   AF-A0A645C3T2-F1
#
_cell.length_a   1.000
_cell.length_b   1.000
_cell.length_c   1.000
_cell.angle_alpha   90.00
_cell.angle_beta   90.00
_cell.angle_gamma   90.00
#
_symmetry.space_group_name_H-M   'P 1'
#
loop_
_entity.id
_entity.type
_entity.pdbx_description
1 polymer ?
#
loop_
_entity_poly.entity_id
_entity_poly.type
_entity_poly.pdbx_seq_one_letter_code
_entity_poly.pdbx_strand_id
1 'polypeptide(L)'
;MDQTVGLFEDQGIETQTILCYCAPWAALNKEHGGRSEPEPEAWAEFCRKMAEHYRGRIRFYEVWNEPDLTGFARFDSKAYAGMMKSAYQAIKAVDPQAQVMTGGYATLNDHPSLSDPLFQEKTLVLGRGGYDIHAYHEHGPFMHFYRMMTNRFLPMRERAGVKAPWWANETALTSAGNNERPQAEALYKKLIFAWANGAIGYTWYDLRNDGYNPTDGEHNYGMITKDFYPKAVYPAYNALVQVFRGKEFVKALPLGELHWGFLFQGDGEFIVGSWSESGVTLPALLLTDARSVEKIDLMGNVSEHPINNGQVVLEPAITPFSLRFKGAGKVEFAGNLITPSSAASVIPNEDWSINVETANPSQRPAKFDLTLRAPKGILPQTQERSVKIPAGGHRNETFHFKVSPGFKSSPAEKQAVIILA
;
A
#
# COMPACT_ATOMS: atom_id res chain seq x y z
N MET A 1 -25.00 0.15 18.66
CA MET A 1 -23.66 -0.45 18.66
C MET A 1 -23.72 -1.92 19.07
N ASP A 2 -24.37 -2.29 20.18
CA ASP A 2 -24.53 -3.71 20.59
C ASP A 2 -24.96 -4.67 19.47
N GLN A 3 -26.00 -4.30 18.71
CA GLN A 3 -26.46 -5.09 17.57
C GLN A 3 -25.38 -5.28 16.51
N THR A 4 -24.67 -4.21 16.15
CA THR A 4 -23.60 -4.23 15.14
C THR A 4 -22.43 -5.09 15.59
N VAL A 5 -22.00 -4.95 16.85
CA VAL A 5 -20.92 -5.75 17.44
C VAL A 5 -21.32 -7.23 17.44
N GLY A 6 -22.54 -7.55 17.88
CA GLY A 6 -23.05 -8.92 17.84
C GLY A 6 -23.07 -9.53 16.44
N LEU A 7 -23.52 -8.75 15.44
CA LEU A 7 -23.51 -9.20 14.04
C LEU A 7 -22.09 -9.49 13.52
N PHE A 8 -21.09 -8.69 13.90
CA PHE A 8 -19.71 -8.93 13.50
C PHE A 8 -19.09 -10.12 14.22
N GLU A 9 -19.36 -10.28 15.51
CA GLU A 9 -18.96 -11.46 16.30
C GLU A 9 -19.51 -12.76 15.71
N ASP A 10 -20.79 -12.78 15.32
CA ASP A 10 -21.44 -13.93 14.67
C ASP A 10 -20.76 -14.32 13.35
N GLN A 11 -20.04 -13.39 12.70
CA GLN A 11 -19.27 -13.63 11.47
C GLN A 11 -17.77 -13.83 11.74
N GLY A 12 -17.32 -13.82 13.00
CA GLY A 12 -15.90 -13.89 13.35
C GLY A 12 -15.10 -12.65 12.93
N ILE A 13 -15.76 -11.50 12.80
CA ILE A 13 -15.14 -10.21 12.46
C ILE A 13 -14.87 -9.44 13.75
N GLU A 14 -13.61 -9.10 13.99
CA GLU A 14 -13.25 -8.20 15.09
C GLU A 14 -13.57 -6.74 14.76
N THR A 15 -14.06 -6.01 15.76
CA THR A 15 -14.36 -4.58 15.60
C THR A 15 -13.22 -3.72 16.12
N GLN A 16 -12.79 -2.76 15.30
CA GLN A 16 -12.06 -1.57 15.74
C GLN A 16 -13.07 -0.42 15.87
N THR A 17 -13.15 0.21 17.04
CA THR A 17 -14.12 1.28 17.30
C THR A 17 -13.42 2.63 17.41
N ILE A 18 -14.03 3.66 16.85
CA ILE A 18 -13.57 5.04 16.99
C ILE A 18 -14.38 5.72 18.09
N LEU A 19 -13.68 6.30 19.06
CA LEU A 19 -14.26 7.11 20.13
C LEU A 19 -14.26 8.58 19.69
N CYS A 20 -15.37 9.02 19.11
CA CYS A 20 -15.64 10.41 18.68
C CYS A 20 -17.17 10.59 18.54
N TYR A 21 -17.76 11.77 18.41
CA TYR A 21 -17.30 13.15 18.63
C TYR A 21 -17.77 13.64 20.01
N CYS A 22 -17.54 14.91 20.35
CA CYS A 22 -17.98 15.48 21.62
C CYS A 22 -19.51 15.61 21.71
N ALA A 23 -20.10 15.13 22.81
CA ALA A 23 -21.51 15.40 23.10
C ALA A 23 -21.70 16.89 23.48
N PRO A 24 -22.78 17.56 23.06
CA PRO A 24 -22.97 19.00 23.31
C PRO A 24 -22.95 19.42 24.79
N TRP A 25 -23.38 18.55 25.71
CA TRP A 25 -23.40 18.83 27.15
C TRP A 25 -22.01 18.76 27.79
N ALA A 26 -21.07 18.05 27.16
CA ALA A 26 -19.70 17.87 27.62
C ALA A 26 -18.72 18.78 26.86
N ALA A 27 -19.18 19.66 25.98
CA ALA A 27 -18.30 20.50 25.19
C ALA A 27 -17.76 21.68 26.03
N LEU A 28 -16.44 21.77 26.18
CA LEU A 28 -15.77 22.95 26.78
C LEU A 28 -16.10 24.23 26.01
N ASN A 29 -16.22 24.15 24.69
CA ASN A 29 -16.77 25.21 23.85
C ASN A 29 -17.96 24.70 23.02
N LYS A 30 -19.17 25.09 23.44
CA LYS A 30 -20.43 24.70 22.80
C LYS A 30 -20.55 25.17 21.35
N GLU A 31 -19.88 26.26 20.96
CA GLU A 31 -19.89 26.77 19.58
C GLU A 31 -19.15 25.83 18.61
N HIS A 32 -18.21 25.03 19.11
CA HIS A 32 -17.47 24.07 18.30
C HIS A 32 -18.27 22.79 18.01
N GLY A 33 -19.39 22.57 18.70
CA GLY A 33 -20.24 21.39 18.56
C GLY A 33 -19.47 20.09 18.82
N GLY A 34 -19.68 19.08 17.97
CA GLY A 34 -18.99 17.79 18.07
C GLY A 34 -17.46 17.87 17.99
N ARG A 35 -16.91 18.96 17.46
CA ARG A 35 -15.46 19.15 17.30
C ARG A 35 -14.80 19.76 18.54
N SER A 36 -15.59 20.13 19.56
CA SER A 36 -15.07 20.68 20.81
C SER A 36 -14.19 19.67 21.53
N GLU A 37 -13.23 20.18 22.30
CA GLU A 37 -12.62 19.40 23.37
C GLU A 37 -13.73 19.05 24.38
N PRO A 38 -13.87 17.78 24.77
CA PRO A 38 -14.78 17.37 25.82
C PRO A 38 -14.23 17.72 27.22
N GLU A 39 -15.13 17.95 28.18
CA GLU A 39 -14.81 18.04 29.60
C GLU A 39 -14.01 16.80 30.02
N PRO A 40 -12.83 16.95 30.68
CA PRO A 40 -11.91 15.84 30.91
C PRO A 40 -12.52 14.63 31.63
N GLU A 41 -13.32 14.86 32.67
CA GLU A 41 -13.97 13.80 33.44
C GLU A 41 -15.05 13.08 32.62
N ALA A 42 -15.81 13.82 31.81
CA ALA A 42 -16.82 13.24 30.94
C ALA A 42 -16.19 12.37 29.85
N TRP A 43 -15.06 12.81 29.29
CA TRP A 43 -14.29 12.03 28.32
C TRP A 43 -13.73 10.73 28.91
N ALA A 44 -13.09 10.82 30.08
CA ALA A 44 -12.54 9.65 30.77
C ALA A 44 -13.65 8.63 31.11
N GLU A 45 -14.78 9.11 31.63
CA GLU A 45 -15.91 8.25 32.00
C GLU A 45 -16.55 7.59 30.78
N PHE A 46 -16.68 8.32 29.66
CA PHE A 46 -17.14 7.73 28.40
C PHE A 46 -16.23 6.60 27.93
N CYS A 47 -14.90 6.84 27.88
CA CYS A 47 -13.93 5.82 27.49
C CYS A 47 -13.97 4.60 28.40
N ARG A 48 -14.04 4.81 29.72
CA ARG A 48 -14.16 3.75 30.73
C ARG A 48 -15.41 2.91 30.51
N LYS A 49 -16.58 3.53 30.35
CA LYS A 49 -17.85 2.82 30.14
C LYS A 49 -17.87 2.04 28.84
N MET A 50 -17.28 2.58 27.77
CA MET A 50 -17.17 1.88 26.48
C MET A 50 -16.29 0.63 26.59
N ALA A 51 -15.14 0.75 27.27
CA ALA A 51 -14.25 -0.39 27.49
C ALA A 51 -14.85 -1.43 28.45
N GLU A 52 -15.53 -0.99 29.51
CA GLU A 52 -16.18 -1.87 30.47
C GLU A 52 -17.33 -2.67 29.82
N HIS A 53 -18.17 -2.01 29.04
CA HIS A 53 -19.33 -2.63 28.39
C HIS A 53 -18.94 -3.62 27.29
N TYR A 54 -17.88 -3.34 26.53
CA TYR A 54 -17.41 -4.20 25.44
C TYR A 54 -16.15 -5.00 25.80
N ARG A 55 -15.85 -5.16 27.09
CA ARG A 55 -14.67 -5.88 27.57
C ARG A 55 -14.59 -7.29 26.97
N GLY A 56 -13.45 -7.61 26.36
CA GLY A 56 -13.24 -8.89 25.68
C GLY A 56 -14.01 -9.11 24.36
N ARG A 57 -14.83 -8.13 23.94
CA ARG A 57 -15.61 -8.14 22.69
C ARG A 57 -15.04 -7.17 21.65
N ILE A 58 -14.58 -6.00 22.11
CA ILE A 58 -13.84 -5.03 21.29
C ILE A 58 -12.43 -4.94 21.81
N ARG A 59 -11.45 -5.18 20.92
CA ARG A 59 -10.04 -5.12 21.27
C ARG A 59 -9.40 -3.78 20.93
N PHE A 60 -9.84 -3.08 19.89
CA PHE A 60 -9.17 -1.88 19.39
C PHE A 60 -10.02 -0.63 19.57
N TYR A 61 -9.48 0.36 20.26
CA TYR A 61 -10.12 1.65 20.54
C TYR A 61 -9.28 2.78 19.95
N GLU A 62 -9.78 3.42 18.90
CA GLU A 62 -9.19 4.60 18.29
C GLU A 62 -9.66 5.86 19.01
N VAL A 63 -8.72 6.68 19.46
CA VAL A 63 -8.99 7.91 20.21
C VAL A 63 -9.11 9.09 19.25
N TRP A 64 -10.34 9.45 18.90
CA TRP A 64 -10.71 10.51 17.94
C TRP A 64 -10.49 10.16 16.46
N ASN A 65 -11.15 10.90 15.56
CA ASN A 65 -10.96 10.81 14.11
C ASN A 65 -10.31 12.09 13.59
N GLU A 66 -9.21 11.98 12.86
CA GLU A 66 -8.52 13.10 12.18
C GLU A 66 -8.32 14.35 13.07
N PRO A 67 -7.73 14.20 14.26
CA PRO A 67 -7.57 15.30 15.20
C PRO A 67 -6.67 16.44 14.66
N ASP A 68 -5.89 16.15 13.62
CA ASP A 68 -5.03 17.09 12.91
C ASP A 68 -5.81 18.06 12.00
N LEU A 69 -7.06 17.76 11.65
CA LEU A 69 -7.89 18.60 10.79
C LEU A 69 -8.91 19.45 11.57
N THR A 70 -8.93 20.75 11.28
CA THR A 70 -9.88 21.73 11.86
C THR A 70 -11.35 21.46 11.55
N GLY A 71 -11.62 20.61 10.55
CA GLY A 71 -12.95 20.10 10.22
C GLY A 71 -13.46 19.07 11.23
N PHE A 72 -12.56 18.40 11.96
CA PHE A 72 -12.82 17.25 12.81
C PHE A 72 -12.50 17.53 14.28
N ALA A 73 -11.55 18.42 14.55
CA ALA A 73 -11.17 18.85 15.89
C ALA A 73 -11.01 20.38 15.97
N ARG A 74 -11.43 20.96 17.09
CA ARG A 74 -11.25 22.38 17.43
C ARG A 74 -10.52 22.52 18.77
N PHE A 75 -9.40 21.81 18.87
CA PHE A 75 -8.46 21.81 19.98
C PHE A 75 -7.04 21.53 19.45
N ASP A 76 -6.02 21.83 20.25
CA ASP A 76 -4.62 21.73 19.82
C ASP A 76 -3.98 20.36 20.11
N SER A 77 -2.72 20.20 19.71
CA SER A 77 -1.94 18.97 19.92
C SER A 77 -1.73 18.63 21.39
N LYS A 78 -1.69 19.62 22.29
CA LYS A 78 -1.51 19.39 23.72
C LYS A 78 -2.81 18.86 24.35
N ALA A 79 -3.93 19.47 24.03
CA ALA A 79 -5.26 19.02 24.43
C ALA A 79 -5.52 17.58 23.98
N TYR A 80 -5.28 17.29 22.70
CA TYR A 80 -5.45 15.95 22.16
C TYR A 80 -4.51 14.91 22.81
N ALA A 81 -3.24 15.23 23.06
CA ALA A 81 -2.34 14.34 23.78
C ALA A 81 -2.81 14.05 25.22
N GLY A 82 -3.45 15.02 25.88
CA GLY A 82 -4.11 14.84 27.17
C GLY A 82 -5.33 13.91 27.08
N MET A 83 -6.20 14.12 26.10
CA MET A 83 -7.36 13.25 25.83
C MET A 83 -6.94 11.80 25.57
N MET A 84 -5.89 11.61 24.78
CA MET A 84 -5.34 10.29 24.45
C MET A 84 -4.83 9.56 25.70
N LYS A 85 -4.05 10.24 26.55
CA LYS A 85 -3.59 9.68 27.84
C LYS A 85 -4.74 9.35 28.79
N SER A 86 -5.73 10.23 28.87
CA SER A 86 -6.91 10.04 29.71
C SER A 86 -7.73 8.82 29.25
N ALA A 87 -7.98 8.70 27.94
CA ALA A 87 -8.63 7.53 27.34
C ALA A 87 -7.84 6.24 27.62
N TYR A 88 -6.52 6.27 27.43
CA TYR A 88 -5.64 5.13 27.71
C TYR A 88 -5.78 4.63 29.15
N GLN A 89 -5.65 5.53 30.12
CA GLN A 89 -5.75 5.19 31.54
C GLN A 89 -7.14 4.63 31.89
N ALA A 90 -8.20 5.28 31.40
CA ALA A 90 -9.58 4.88 31.65
C ALA A 90 -9.90 3.50 31.08
N ILE A 91 -9.48 3.23 29.83
CA ILE A 91 -9.69 1.95 29.15
C ILE A 91 -8.88 0.84 29.85
N LYS A 92 -7.58 1.06 30.06
CA LYS A 92 -6.69 0.04 30.65
C LYS A 92 -7.06 -0.32 32.09
N ALA A 93 -7.71 0.57 32.83
CA ALA A 93 -8.17 0.30 34.19
C ALA A 93 -9.25 -0.80 34.26
N VAL A 94 -10.09 -0.91 33.22
CA VAL A 94 -11.20 -1.89 33.17
C VAL A 94 -10.92 -3.05 32.21
N ASP A 95 -10.14 -2.81 31.16
CA ASP A 95 -9.67 -3.83 30.21
C ASP A 95 -8.18 -3.63 29.88
N PRO A 96 -7.27 -4.28 30.64
CA PRO A 96 -5.83 -4.20 30.36
C PRO A 96 -5.40 -4.81 29.01
N GLN A 97 -6.23 -5.67 28.39
CA GLN A 97 -5.91 -6.33 27.12
C GLN A 97 -6.31 -5.51 25.90
N ALA A 98 -7.27 -4.59 26.05
CA ALA A 98 -7.65 -3.64 25.01
C ALA A 98 -6.43 -2.87 24.50
N GLN A 99 -6.38 -2.65 23.19
CA GLN A 99 -5.36 -1.88 22.49
C GLN A 99 -5.91 -0.49 22.20
N VAL A 100 -5.19 0.53 22.65
CA VAL A 100 -5.59 1.93 22.45
C VAL A 100 -4.77 2.50 21.31
N MET A 101 -5.44 2.95 20.26
CA MET A 101 -4.82 3.56 19.10
C MET A 101 -4.82 5.08 19.28
N THR A 102 -3.83 5.76 18.74
CA THR A 102 -4.03 7.19 18.40
C THR A 102 -5.26 7.29 17.50
N GLY A 103 -5.89 8.45 17.44
CA GLY A 103 -6.74 8.82 16.33
C GLY A 103 -5.99 8.69 15.01
N GLY A 104 -6.74 8.31 13.98
CA GLY A 104 -6.28 8.24 12.61
C GLY A 104 -6.01 9.64 12.09
N TYR A 105 -4.73 9.95 11.89
CA TYR A 105 -4.33 11.26 11.38
C TYR A 105 -4.53 11.30 9.87
N ALA A 106 -5.15 12.37 9.36
CA ALA A 106 -5.64 12.46 7.99
C ALA A 106 -4.54 12.40 6.93
N THR A 107 -3.45 13.14 7.16
CA THR A 107 -2.30 13.18 6.23
C THR A 107 -1.08 13.85 6.87
N LEU A 108 0.09 13.59 6.30
CA LEU A 108 1.34 14.34 6.57
C LEU A 108 1.71 15.32 5.45
N ASN A 109 0.83 15.49 4.46
CA ASN A 109 1.01 16.46 3.39
C ASN A 109 0.46 17.83 3.79
N ASP A 110 0.87 18.89 3.09
CA ASP A 110 0.26 20.21 3.27
C ASP A 110 -1.22 20.14 2.91
N HIS A 111 -2.09 20.52 3.83
CA HIS A 111 -3.54 20.51 3.66
C HIS A 111 -4.15 21.76 4.30
N PRO A 112 -5.07 22.48 3.61
CA PRO A 112 -5.60 23.76 4.10
C PRO A 112 -6.29 23.70 5.46
N SER A 113 -6.81 22.53 5.82
CA SER A 113 -7.49 22.32 7.10
C SER A 113 -6.59 21.79 8.21
N LEU A 114 -5.29 21.54 7.96
CA LEU A 114 -4.37 21.15 9.03
C LEU A 114 -4.26 22.25 10.07
N SER A 115 -4.46 21.88 11.32
CA SER A 115 -4.36 22.81 12.45
C SER A 115 -2.90 23.18 12.77
N ASP A 116 -1.97 22.24 12.57
CA ASP A 116 -0.54 22.38 12.84
C ASP A 116 0.24 21.37 11.96
N PRO A 117 1.21 21.81 11.13
CA PRO A 117 2.01 20.89 10.29
C PRO A 117 2.78 19.83 11.08
N LEU A 118 3.03 20.07 12.37
CA LEU A 118 3.71 19.14 13.28
C LEU A 118 2.74 18.45 14.25
N PHE A 119 1.43 18.52 14.02
CA PHE A 119 0.41 18.00 14.94
C PHE A 119 0.69 16.54 15.31
N GLN A 120 0.85 15.67 14.30
CA GLN A 120 1.09 14.24 14.52
C GLN A 120 2.40 13.98 15.29
N GLU A 121 3.51 14.64 14.91
CA GLU A 121 4.81 14.47 15.58
C GLU A 121 4.73 14.93 17.05
N LYS A 122 4.14 16.10 17.32
CA LYS A 122 3.96 16.64 18.67
C LYS A 122 3.10 15.74 19.54
N THR A 123 1.98 15.26 19.02
CA THR A 123 1.02 14.44 19.78
C THR A 123 1.58 13.05 20.09
N LEU A 124 2.34 12.45 19.18
CA LEU A 124 3.05 11.20 19.43
C LEU A 124 4.11 11.33 20.54
N VAL A 125 4.81 12.48 20.60
CA VAL A 125 5.81 12.76 21.65
C VAL A 125 5.15 13.10 22.99
N LEU A 126 4.20 14.04 23.01
CA LEU A 126 3.48 14.46 24.21
C LEU A 126 2.64 13.33 24.79
N GLY A 127 2.12 12.46 23.93
CA GLY A 127 1.25 11.34 24.25
C GLY A 127 1.95 10.03 24.59
N ARG A 128 3.29 9.99 24.62
CA ARG A 128 4.05 8.76 24.95
C ARG A 128 3.52 8.09 26.22
N GLY A 129 3.36 6.77 26.16
CA GLY A 129 2.75 5.95 27.22
C GLY A 129 1.22 6.02 27.28
N GLY A 130 0.57 6.73 26.35
CA GLY A 130 -0.89 6.87 26.24
C GLY A 130 -1.49 6.24 24.99
N TYR A 131 -0.75 5.39 24.27
CA TYR A 131 -1.24 4.64 23.12
C TYR A 131 -0.39 3.38 22.91
N ASP A 132 -0.99 2.34 22.35
CA ASP A 132 -0.36 1.07 21.98
C ASP A 132 -0.11 0.98 20.47
N ILE A 133 -0.92 1.65 19.64
CA ILE A 133 -0.84 1.60 18.17
C ILE A 133 -0.93 3.02 17.59
N HIS A 134 -0.12 3.31 16.59
CA HIS A 134 -0.20 4.55 15.80
C HIS A 134 -1.08 4.34 14.57
N ALA A 135 -2.27 4.94 14.58
CA ALA A 135 -3.22 4.97 13.47
C ALA A 135 -2.83 6.04 12.43
N TYR A 136 -3.07 5.80 11.15
CA TYR A 136 -2.74 6.74 10.08
C TYR A 136 -3.65 6.57 8.87
N HIS A 137 -4.18 7.69 8.39
CA HIS A 137 -4.96 7.78 7.16
C HIS A 137 -4.07 8.26 6.02
N GLU A 138 -4.28 7.73 4.82
CA GLU A 138 -3.67 8.31 3.63
C GLU A 138 -4.35 7.82 2.34
N HIS A 139 -5.38 8.53 1.88
CA HIS A 139 -6.06 8.22 0.63
C HIS A 139 -5.23 8.62 -0.60
N GLY A 140 -5.58 8.04 -1.74
CA GLY A 140 -4.97 8.34 -3.03
C GLY A 140 -4.20 7.15 -3.63
N PRO A 141 -3.61 7.37 -4.83
CA PRO A 141 -2.94 6.32 -5.58
C PRO A 141 -1.69 5.81 -4.86
N PHE A 142 -1.23 4.62 -5.24
CA PHE A 142 -0.09 3.96 -4.60
C PHE A 142 1.18 4.83 -4.54
N MET A 143 1.54 5.55 -5.61
CA MET A 143 2.74 6.40 -5.59
C MET A 143 2.65 7.58 -4.64
N HIS A 144 1.45 8.12 -4.40
CA HIS A 144 1.23 9.14 -3.38
C HIS A 144 1.44 8.53 -1.99
N PHE A 145 0.78 7.41 -1.71
CA PHE A 145 0.92 6.66 -0.46
C PHE A 145 2.38 6.30 -0.17
N TYR A 146 3.09 5.73 -1.16
CA TYR A 146 4.51 5.42 -1.08
C TYR A 146 5.35 6.63 -0.66
N ARG A 147 5.17 7.77 -1.34
CA ARG A 147 5.92 9.01 -1.03
C ARG A 147 5.62 9.53 0.37
N MET A 148 4.36 9.50 0.80
CA MET A 148 4.00 9.89 2.16
C MET A 148 4.66 8.96 3.18
N MET A 149 4.61 7.66 2.95
CA MET A 149 5.22 6.67 3.82
C MET A 149 6.75 6.84 3.93
N THR A 150 7.46 6.88 2.81
CA THR A 150 8.93 6.88 2.80
C THR A 150 9.54 8.23 3.14
N ASN A 151 8.92 9.33 2.71
CA ASN A 151 9.52 10.65 2.84
C ASN A 151 9.02 11.42 4.07
N ARG A 152 7.86 11.05 4.61
CA ARG A 152 7.23 11.76 5.73
C ARG A 152 6.98 10.85 6.93
N PHE A 153 6.14 9.83 6.80
CA PHE A 153 5.62 9.03 7.91
C PHE A 153 6.70 8.24 8.65
N LEU A 154 7.48 7.41 7.96
CA LEU A 154 8.52 6.60 8.59
C LEU A 154 9.65 7.48 9.17
N PRO A 155 10.17 8.50 8.45
CA PRO A 155 11.13 9.44 9.03
C PRO A 155 10.59 10.22 10.23
N MET A 156 9.31 10.62 10.21
CA MET A 156 8.68 11.32 11.35
C MET A 156 8.61 10.42 12.58
N ARG A 157 8.19 9.16 12.42
CA ARG A 157 8.18 8.19 13.52
C ARG A 157 9.57 7.96 14.11
N GLU A 158 10.59 7.90 13.25
CA GLU A 158 11.99 7.79 13.69
C GLU A 158 12.42 9.02 14.52
N ARG A 159 12.21 10.23 14.01
CA ARG A 159 12.52 11.49 14.74
C ARG A 159 11.75 11.59 16.05
N ALA A 160 10.48 11.21 16.05
CA ALA A 160 9.62 11.17 17.22
C ALA A 160 9.95 10.02 18.19
N GLY A 161 10.87 9.11 17.83
CA GLY A 161 11.25 7.96 18.64
C GLY A 161 10.11 6.97 18.89
N VAL A 162 9.13 6.89 18.00
CA VAL A 162 7.94 6.04 18.16
C VAL A 162 8.31 4.57 17.93
N LYS A 163 8.02 3.73 18.92
CA LYS A 163 8.26 2.27 18.88
C LYS A 163 6.99 1.43 18.80
N ALA A 164 5.84 2.01 19.16
CA ALA A 164 4.55 1.38 19.00
C ALA A 164 4.33 0.95 17.54
N PRO A 165 3.74 -0.21 17.24
CA PRO A 165 3.39 -0.60 15.87
C PRO A 165 2.43 0.42 15.24
N TRP A 166 2.23 0.30 13.93
CA TRP A 166 1.33 1.19 13.19
C TRP A 166 0.30 0.42 12.37
N TRP A 167 -0.83 1.07 12.12
CA TRP A 167 -1.94 0.54 11.34
C TRP A 167 -2.38 1.63 10.35
N ALA A 168 -2.41 1.31 9.06
CA ALA A 168 -3.14 2.11 8.07
C ALA A 168 -4.66 1.92 8.29
N ASN A 169 -5.21 2.50 9.36
CA ASN A 169 -6.58 2.24 9.83
C ASN A 169 -7.64 2.92 8.97
N GLU A 170 -7.23 3.75 8.00
CA GLU A 170 -8.09 4.19 6.93
C GLU A 170 -7.25 4.51 5.69
N THR A 171 -7.64 3.97 4.54
CA THR A 171 -7.00 4.36 3.29
C THR A 171 -7.83 3.90 2.11
N ALA A 172 -7.76 4.63 1.00
CA ALA A 172 -8.53 4.28 -0.19
C ALA A 172 -7.97 4.89 -1.46
N LEU A 173 -8.68 4.64 -2.57
CA LEU A 173 -8.71 5.46 -3.76
C LEU A 173 -10.16 5.50 -4.22
N THR A 174 -10.70 6.67 -4.54
CA THR A 174 -12.08 6.78 -5.06
C THR A 174 -12.14 6.24 -6.50
N SER A 175 -13.24 5.58 -6.87
CA SER A 175 -13.49 5.18 -8.26
C SER A 175 -14.02 6.31 -9.14
N ALA A 176 -14.31 7.49 -8.57
CA ALA A 176 -14.71 8.66 -9.32
C ALA A 176 -13.67 9.01 -10.40
N GLY A 177 -14.13 9.46 -11.58
CA GLY A 177 -13.26 9.75 -12.71
C GLY A 177 -12.72 8.51 -13.44
N ASN A 178 -13.52 7.44 -13.53
CA ASN A 178 -13.18 6.18 -14.21
C ASN A 178 -12.01 5.41 -13.55
N ASN A 179 -11.97 5.42 -12.22
CA ASN A 179 -10.88 4.87 -11.42
C ASN A 179 -11.18 3.47 -10.82
N GLU A 180 -12.18 2.72 -11.29
CA GLU A 180 -12.48 1.39 -10.72
C GLU A 180 -11.31 0.40 -10.79
N ARG A 181 -10.61 0.33 -11.93
CA ARG A 181 -9.40 -0.51 -12.04
C ARG A 181 -8.23 0.04 -11.21
N PRO A 182 -7.86 1.34 -11.33
CA PRO A 182 -6.87 1.96 -10.44
C PRO A 182 -7.16 1.74 -8.95
N GLN A 183 -8.43 1.75 -8.54
CA GLN A 183 -8.87 1.49 -7.18
C GLN A 183 -8.47 0.08 -6.72
N ALA A 184 -8.77 -0.94 -7.54
CA ALA A 184 -8.38 -2.32 -7.27
C ALA A 184 -6.85 -2.51 -7.22
N GLU A 185 -6.12 -1.88 -8.14
CA GLU A 185 -4.66 -1.91 -8.18
C GLU A 185 -4.05 -1.21 -6.95
N ALA A 186 -4.62 -0.08 -6.53
CA ALA A 186 -4.17 0.67 -5.35
C ALA A 186 -4.33 -0.13 -4.07
N LEU A 187 -5.46 -0.85 -3.89
CA LEU A 187 -5.68 -1.73 -2.75
C LEU A 187 -4.53 -2.76 -2.63
N TYR A 188 -4.26 -3.50 -3.70
CA TYR A 188 -3.20 -4.51 -3.71
C TYR A 188 -1.85 -3.90 -3.33
N LYS A 189 -1.46 -2.84 -4.04
CA LYS A 189 -0.13 -2.24 -3.89
C LYS A 189 0.05 -1.64 -2.50
N LYS A 190 -0.95 -0.91 -1.99
CA LYS A 190 -0.90 -0.26 -0.68
C LYS A 190 -0.91 -1.27 0.47
N LEU A 191 -1.74 -2.32 0.40
CA LEU A 191 -1.78 -3.35 1.43
C LEU A 191 -0.44 -4.08 1.54
N ILE A 192 0.06 -4.61 0.43
CA ILE A 192 1.34 -5.35 0.40
C ILE A 192 2.50 -4.45 0.84
N PHE A 193 2.53 -3.19 0.38
CA PHE A 193 3.58 -2.24 0.77
C PHE A 193 3.50 -1.88 2.27
N ALA A 194 2.31 -1.57 2.80
CA ALA A 194 2.12 -1.23 4.20
C ALA A 194 2.59 -2.38 5.10
N TRP A 195 2.18 -3.61 4.80
CA TRP A 195 2.57 -4.80 5.55
C TRP A 195 4.09 -5.04 5.50
N ALA A 196 4.71 -4.96 4.32
CA ALA A 196 6.15 -5.08 4.16
C ALA A 196 6.96 -3.98 4.88
N ASN A 197 6.32 -2.86 5.24
CA ASN A 197 6.90 -1.75 5.99
C ASN A 197 6.39 -1.70 7.45
N GLY A 198 5.98 -2.86 7.99
CA GLY A 198 5.72 -3.05 9.41
C GLY A 198 4.34 -2.63 9.90
N ALA A 199 3.38 -2.38 9.00
CA ALA A 199 1.99 -2.24 9.40
C ALA A 199 1.50 -3.55 10.01
N ILE A 200 0.86 -3.48 11.17
CA ILE A 200 0.21 -4.62 11.81
C ILE A 200 -1.26 -4.76 11.42
N GLY A 201 -1.80 -3.77 10.70
CA GLY A 201 -3.16 -3.73 10.20
C GLY A 201 -3.31 -2.81 9.00
N TYR A 202 -4.35 -3.06 8.21
CA TYR A 202 -4.72 -2.28 7.04
C TYR A 202 -6.24 -2.30 6.89
N THR A 203 -6.87 -1.13 6.83
CA THR A 203 -8.32 -0.98 6.68
C THR A 203 -8.62 -0.15 5.43
N TRP A 204 -9.40 -0.72 4.52
CA TRP A 204 -9.82 -0.02 3.31
C TRP A 204 -11.08 0.81 3.60
N TYR A 205 -11.05 2.09 3.24
CA TYR A 205 -12.22 2.95 3.24
C TYR A 205 -12.87 2.93 1.85
N ASP A 206 -14.11 2.52 1.70
CA ASP A 206 -14.98 1.91 2.69
C ASP A 206 -15.65 0.69 2.05
N LEU A 207 -16.59 0.06 2.77
CA LEU A 207 -17.26 -1.10 2.22
C LEU A 207 -18.23 -0.69 1.10
N ARG A 208 -19.03 0.37 1.25
CA ARG A 208 -20.19 0.64 0.39
C ARG A 208 -20.30 2.13 0.08
N ASN A 209 -20.31 2.46 -1.22
CA ASN A 209 -20.50 3.83 -1.70
C ASN A 209 -21.58 4.58 -0.91
N ASP A 210 -21.28 5.80 -0.47
CA ASP A 210 -22.18 6.58 0.37
C ASP A 210 -23.34 7.21 -0.40
N GLY A 211 -23.22 7.38 -1.71
CA GLY A 211 -24.24 7.99 -2.55
C GLY A 211 -24.14 7.62 -4.03
N TYR A 212 -24.85 8.38 -4.86
CA TYR A 212 -25.00 8.12 -6.30
C TYR A 212 -24.27 9.13 -7.20
N ASN A 213 -23.65 10.17 -6.63
CA ASN A 213 -22.97 11.18 -7.44
C ASN A 213 -21.66 10.62 -8.01
N PRO A 214 -21.50 10.42 -9.33
CA PRO A 214 -20.32 9.76 -9.91
C PRO A 214 -19.05 10.63 -9.88
N THR A 215 -19.17 11.92 -9.58
CA THR A 215 -18.03 12.86 -9.50
C THR A 215 -17.62 13.18 -8.07
N ASP A 216 -18.38 12.74 -7.08
CA ASP A 216 -18.07 12.93 -5.66
C ASP A 216 -17.20 11.78 -5.17
N GLY A 217 -16.05 12.11 -4.57
CA GLY A 217 -15.11 11.13 -4.03
C GLY A 217 -15.75 10.21 -2.99
N GLU A 218 -16.49 10.80 -2.05
CA GLU A 218 -17.14 10.12 -0.92
C GLU A 218 -18.18 9.11 -1.40
N HIS A 219 -18.91 9.44 -2.48
CA HIS A 219 -19.89 8.54 -3.06
C HIS A 219 -19.27 7.38 -3.86
N ASN A 220 -17.95 7.26 -3.92
CA ASN A 220 -17.25 6.33 -4.82
C ASN A 220 -16.03 5.60 -4.17
N TYR A 221 -15.82 5.69 -2.86
CA TYR A 221 -14.76 4.92 -2.17
C TYR A 221 -15.08 3.44 -2.00
N GLY A 222 -16.37 3.11 -1.86
CA GLY A 222 -16.87 1.78 -1.53
C GLY A 222 -16.33 0.65 -2.40
N MET A 223 -16.18 -0.53 -1.80
CA MET A 223 -15.91 -1.76 -2.53
C MET A 223 -17.13 -2.29 -3.27
N ILE A 224 -18.32 -1.97 -2.77
CA ILE A 224 -19.61 -2.22 -3.43
C ILE A 224 -20.32 -0.90 -3.73
N THR A 225 -21.17 -0.90 -4.75
CA THR A 225 -22.03 0.24 -5.07
C THR A 225 -23.08 0.46 -3.98
N LYS A 226 -23.80 1.60 -4.03
CA LYS A 226 -24.92 1.86 -3.11
C LYS A 226 -25.98 0.76 -3.18
N ASP A 227 -26.16 0.13 -4.34
CA ASP A 227 -27.11 -0.97 -4.56
C ASP A 227 -26.50 -2.37 -4.36
N PHE A 228 -25.37 -2.48 -3.66
CA PHE A 228 -24.70 -3.74 -3.30
C PHE A 228 -24.11 -4.54 -4.46
N TYR A 229 -23.84 -3.90 -5.60
CA TYR A 229 -23.09 -4.56 -6.69
C TYR A 229 -21.58 -4.49 -6.43
N PRO A 230 -20.81 -5.58 -6.61
CA PRO A 230 -19.37 -5.56 -6.44
C PRO A 230 -18.68 -4.71 -7.51
N LYS A 231 -17.79 -3.82 -7.10
CA LYS A 231 -16.82 -3.14 -7.97
C LYS A 231 -15.54 -3.96 -8.09
N ALA A 232 -14.65 -3.62 -9.01
CA ALA A 232 -13.39 -4.35 -9.25
C ALA A 232 -12.49 -4.53 -8.01
N VAL A 233 -12.53 -3.60 -7.06
CA VAL A 233 -11.75 -3.69 -5.82
C VAL A 233 -12.23 -4.81 -4.87
N TYR A 234 -13.50 -5.19 -4.95
CA TYR A 234 -14.07 -6.25 -4.11
C TYR A 234 -13.48 -7.64 -4.39
N PRO A 235 -13.49 -8.17 -5.64
CA PRO A 235 -12.82 -9.44 -5.95
C PRO A 235 -11.30 -9.34 -5.79
N ALA A 236 -10.69 -8.16 -6.01
CA ALA A 236 -9.26 -7.97 -5.75
C ALA A 236 -8.90 -8.15 -4.27
N TYR A 237 -9.70 -7.59 -3.35
CA TYR A 237 -9.56 -7.82 -1.91
C TYR A 237 -9.72 -9.29 -1.55
N ASN A 238 -10.76 -9.95 -2.08
CA ASN A 238 -10.98 -11.38 -1.84
C ASN A 238 -9.78 -12.22 -2.31
N ALA A 239 -9.25 -11.94 -3.50
CA ALA A 239 -8.05 -12.62 -4.02
C ALA A 239 -6.83 -12.40 -3.11
N LEU A 240 -6.56 -11.16 -2.71
CA LEU A 240 -5.47 -10.82 -1.79
C LEU A 240 -5.54 -11.60 -0.48
N VAL A 241 -6.71 -11.60 0.17
CA VAL A 241 -6.91 -12.32 1.44
C VAL A 241 -6.69 -13.81 1.25
N GLN A 242 -7.21 -14.43 0.18
CA GLN A 242 -7.01 -15.87 -0.07
C GLN A 242 -5.56 -16.23 -0.41
N VAL A 243 -4.83 -15.36 -1.10
CA VAL A 243 -3.45 -15.63 -1.52
C VAL A 243 -2.46 -15.46 -0.36
N PHE A 244 -2.66 -14.44 0.47
CA PHE A 244 -1.69 -14.03 1.49
C PHE A 244 -2.09 -14.36 2.93
N ARG A 245 -3.29 -14.89 3.18
CA ARG A 245 -3.67 -15.39 4.51
C ARG A 245 -2.68 -16.44 4.99
N GLY A 246 -2.31 -16.35 6.27
CA GLY A 246 -1.37 -17.28 6.90
C GLY A 246 0.10 -17.08 6.49
N LYS A 247 0.39 -16.07 5.65
CA LYS A 247 1.76 -15.76 5.25
C LYS A 247 2.38 -14.72 6.16
N GLU A 248 3.71 -14.72 6.20
CA GLU A 248 4.53 -13.71 6.85
C GLU A 248 5.44 -13.06 5.82
N PHE A 249 5.70 -11.77 6.00
CA PHE A 249 6.67 -11.05 5.18
C PHE A 249 8.09 -11.56 5.45
N VAL A 250 8.84 -11.85 4.39
CA VAL A 250 10.24 -12.31 4.48
C VAL A 250 11.21 -11.17 4.15
N LYS A 251 11.10 -10.61 2.93
CA LYS A 251 11.99 -9.54 2.45
C LYS A 251 11.46 -8.86 1.20
N ALA A 252 11.89 -7.62 0.98
CA ALA A 252 11.75 -6.95 -0.31
C ALA A 252 12.82 -7.46 -1.30
N LEU A 253 12.45 -7.54 -2.58
CA LEU A 253 13.33 -7.90 -3.69
C LEU A 253 13.91 -6.63 -4.32
N PRO A 254 15.23 -6.54 -4.57
CA PRO A 254 15.86 -5.33 -5.10
C PRO A 254 15.68 -5.23 -6.63
N LEU A 255 14.44 -5.04 -7.07
CA LEU A 255 14.08 -4.99 -8.50
C LEU A 255 14.45 -3.65 -9.17
N GLY A 256 14.83 -2.64 -8.40
CA GLY A 256 15.21 -1.31 -8.89
C GLY A 256 14.13 -0.25 -8.69
N GLU A 257 14.42 0.97 -9.14
CA GLU A 257 13.51 2.10 -8.97
C GLU A 257 12.18 1.86 -9.68
N LEU A 258 11.07 2.21 -9.02
CA LEU A 258 9.71 2.02 -9.53
C LEU A 258 9.33 0.57 -9.88
N HIS A 259 10.04 -0.42 -9.33
CA HIS A 259 9.71 -1.84 -9.44
C HIS A 259 9.67 -2.46 -8.05
N TRP A 260 8.59 -3.15 -7.73
CA TRP A 260 8.36 -3.73 -6.41
C TRP A 260 8.24 -5.24 -6.49
N GLY A 261 8.88 -5.91 -5.54
CA GLY A 261 8.75 -7.33 -5.29
C GLY A 261 8.85 -7.57 -3.80
N PHE A 262 7.90 -8.30 -3.23
CA PHE A 262 7.88 -8.63 -1.81
C PHE A 262 7.67 -10.13 -1.65
N LEU A 263 8.60 -10.79 -0.97
CA LEU A 263 8.56 -12.22 -0.71
C LEU A 263 7.85 -12.48 0.63
N PHE A 264 6.91 -13.41 0.60
CA PHE A 264 6.17 -13.91 1.75
C PHE A 264 6.29 -15.43 1.82
N GLN A 265 6.13 -15.99 3.01
CA GLN A 265 6.16 -17.44 3.23
C GLN A 265 5.08 -17.86 4.23
N GLY A 266 4.58 -19.08 4.11
CA GLY A 266 3.61 -19.67 5.04
C GLY A 266 2.92 -20.88 4.43
N ASP A 267 2.43 -21.80 5.27
CA ASP A 267 1.78 -23.05 4.85
C ASP A 267 2.61 -23.91 3.88
N GLY A 268 3.95 -23.88 4.00
CA GLY A 268 4.85 -24.65 3.13
C GLY A 268 4.98 -24.11 1.70
N GLU A 269 4.58 -22.85 1.45
CA GLU A 269 4.68 -22.18 0.17
C GLU A 269 5.36 -20.81 0.30
N PHE A 270 5.89 -20.31 -0.81
CA PHE A 270 6.35 -18.93 -0.94
C PHE A 270 5.47 -18.16 -1.94
N ILE A 271 5.22 -16.89 -1.66
CA ILE A 271 4.50 -15.97 -2.55
C ILE A 271 5.36 -14.74 -2.82
N VAL A 272 5.49 -14.34 -4.08
CA VAL A 272 6.07 -13.05 -4.46
C VAL A 272 4.98 -12.16 -5.01
N GLY A 273 4.63 -11.08 -4.31
CA GLY A 273 3.79 -10.01 -4.86
C GLY A 273 4.63 -8.98 -5.60
N SER A 274 4.27 -8.63 -6.84
CA SER A 274 5.09 -7.76 -7.68
C SER A 274 4.29 -6.84 -8.63
N TRP A 275 4.84 -5.65 -8.88
CA TRP A 275 4.34 -4.66 -9.85
C TRP A 275 5.42 -3.63 -10.24
N SER A 276 5.12 -2.81 -11.24
CA SER A 276 5.94 -1.69 -11.71
C SER A 276 5.09 -0.41 -11.83
N GLU A 277 5.68 0.74 -11.54
CA GLU A 277 5.08 2.07 -11.76
C GLU A 277 5.82 2.84 -12.88
N SER A 278 6.88 2.26 -13.43
CA SER A 278 7.66 2.86 -14.52
C SER A 278 6.97 2.71 -15.88
N GLY A 279 6.14 1.68 -16.04
CA GLY A 279 5.60 1.22 -17.32
C GLY A 279 6.59 0.38 -18.14
N VAL A 280 7.86 0.33 -17.74
CA VAL A 280 8.87 -0.59 -18.26
C VAL A 280 8.78 -1.88 -17.45
N THR A 281 8.95 -3.02 -18.11
CA THR A 281 9.20 -4.31 -17.45
C THR A 281 10.70 -4.52 -17.44
N LEU A 282 11.28 -4.64 -16.24
CA LEU A 282 12.65 -5.06 -16.02
C LEU A 282 12.63 -6.49 -15.46
N PRO A 283 12.90 -7.52 -16.30
CA PRO A 283 12.87 -8.90 -15.83
C PRO A 283 13.96 -9.17 -14.79
N ALA A 284 13.63 -9.97 -13.80
CA ALA A 284 14.55 -10.45 -12.77
C ALA A 284 14.57 -11.97 -12.71
N LEU A 285 15.72 -12.55 -12.35
CA LEU A 285 15.84 -13.98 -12.13
C LEU A 285 15.63 -14.33 -10.66
N LEU A 286 14.71 -15.26 -10.42
CA LEU A 286 14.53 -15.94 -9.15
C LEU A 286 15.03 -17.38 -9.27
N LEU A 287 15.77 -17.84 -8.26
CA LEU A 287 16.21 -19.22 -8.10
C LEU A 287 15.39 -19.90 -7.01
N THR A 288 14.93 -21.11 -7.29
CA THR A 288 14.06 -21.87 -6.41
C THR A 288 14.20 -23.37 -6.61
N ASP A 289 13.83 -24.13 -5.59
CA ASP A 289 13.63 -25.58 -5.64
C ASP A 289 12.14 -25.96 -5.75
N ALA A 290 11.26 -24.98 -6.06
CA ALA A 290 9.84 -25.20 -6.27
C ALA A 290 9.57 -26.32 -7.28
N ARG A 291 8.54 -27.14 -7.00
CA ARG A 291 8.05 -28.14 -7.95
C ARG A 291 7.30 -27.49 -9.12
N SER A 292 6.56 -26.42 -8.83
CA SER A 292 5.76 -25.67 -9.81
C SER A 292 5.58 -24.23 -9.35
N VAL A 293 5.38 -23.34 -10.31
CA VAL A 293 5.08 -21.92 -10.06
C VAL A 293 3.78 -21.55 -10.75
N GLU A 294 2.94 -20.81 -10.04
CA GLU A 294 1.66 -20.30 -10.53
C GLU A 294 1.70 -18.78 -10.54
N LYS A 295 1.18 -18.16 -11.60
CA LYS A 295 0.84 -16.74 -11.62
C LYS A 295 -0.60 -16.57 -11.17
N ILE A 296 -0.81 -15.67 -10.24
CA ILE A 296 -2.13 -15.28 -9.75
C ILE A 296 -2.32 -13.81 -10.10
N ASP A 297 -3.30 -13.53 -10.95
CA ASP A 297 -3.60 -12.15 -11.34
C ASP A 297 -4.31 -11.36 -10.23
N LEU A 298 -4.56 -10.07 -10.46
CA LEU A 298 -5.22 -9.18 -9.49
C LEU A 298 -6.61 -9.68 -9.06
N MET A 299 -7.31 -10.43 -9.91
CA MET A 299 -8.65 -10.95 -9.64
C MET A 299 -8.62 -12.36 -9.02
N GLY A 300 -7.43 -12.94 -8.81
CA GLY A 300 -7.26 -14.27 -8.24
C GLY A 300 -7.28 -15.41 -9.27
N ASN A 301 -7.27 -15.11 -10.58
CA ASN A 301 -7.19 -16.17 -11.59
C ASN A 301 -5.79 -16.77 -11.59
N VAL A 302 -5.73 -18.09 -11.64
CA VAL A 302 -4.48 -18.85 -11.56
C VAL A 302 -4.11 -19.37 -12.95
N SER A 303 -2.85 -19.20 -13.33
CA SER A 303 -2.26 -19.85 -14.51
C SER A 303 -0.90 -20.43 -14.16
N GLU A 304 -0.45 -21.44 -14.89
CA GLU A 304 0.92 -21.92 -14.76
C GLU A 304 1.92 -20.82 -15.13
N HIS A 305 3.05 -20.78 -14.42
CA HIS A 305 4.18 -19.92 -14.73
C HIS A 305 5.41 -20.80 -15.01
N PRO A 306 6.17 -20.54 -16.10
CA PRO A 306 7.35 -21.33 -16.43
C PRO A 306 8.38 -21.35 -15.30
N ILE A 307 8.92 -22.55 -15.05
CA ILE A 307 10.08 -22.82 -14.20
C ILE A 307 11.01 -23.77 -14.95
N ASN A 308 12.28 -23.40 -15.11
CA ASN A 308 13.24 -24.18 -15.89
C ASN A 308 14.49 -24.43 -15.05
N ASN A 309 14.74 -25.68 -14.63
CA ASN A 309 15.89 -26.04 -13.80
C ASN A 309 16.04 -25.14 -12.56
N GLY A 310 14.92 -24.85 -11.88
CA GLY A 310 14.89 -23.98 -10.70
C GLY A 310 15.02 -22.49 -11.00
N GLN A 311 14.92 -22.07 -12.27
CA GLN A 311 14.95 -20.68 -12.69
C GLN A 311 13.56 -20.18 -13.05
N VAL A 312 13.19 -19.03 -12.50
CA VAL A 312 11.90 -18.37 -12.73
C VAL A 312 12.17 -16.92 -13.06
N VAL A 313 11.65 -16.46 -14.19
CA VAL A 313 11.75 -15.04 -14.59
C VAL A 313 10.56 -14.30 -13.98
N LEU A 314 10.84 -13.29 -13.16
CA LEU A 314 9.85 -12.35 -12.65
C LEU A 314 9.81 -11.14 -13.58
N GLU A 315 8.63 -10.83 -14.11
CA GLU A 315 8.40 -9.71 -15.01
C GLU A 315 7.39 -8.74 -14.40
N PRO A 316 7.82 -7.75 -13.59
CA PRO A 316 6.91 -6.79 -12.99
C PRO A 316 6.15 -6.00 -14.07
N ALA A 317 4.85 -5.82 -13.85
CA ALA A 317 3.95 -5.12 -14.76
C ALA A 317 3.16 -4.04 -14.00
N ILE A 318 2.50 -3.13 -14.74
CA ILE A 318 1.69 -2.05 -14.13
C ILE A 318 0.59 -2.62 -13.23
N THR A 319 -0.14 -3.62 -13.73
CA THR A 319 -1.12 -4.34 -12.94
C THR A 319 -0.41 -5.35 -12.05
N PRO A 320 -0.62 -5.29 -10.73
CA PRO A 320 0.05 -6.17 -9.78
C PRO A 320 -0.42 -7.61 -9.94
N PHE A 321 0.47 -8.54 -9.60
CA PHE A 321 0.21 -9.97 -9.59
C PHE A 321 1.05 -10.66 -8.51
N SER A 322 0.75 -11.92 -8.25
CA SER A 322 1.52 -12.79 -7.37
C SER A 322 2.10 -13.99 -8.12
N LEU A 323 3.30 -14.42 -7.75
CA LEU A 323 3.82 -15.74 -8.09
C LEU A 323 3.78 -16.65 -6.85
N ARG A 324 3.12 -17.80 -6.95
CA ARG A 324 3.08 -18.82 -5.90
C ARG A 324 4.03 -19.97 -6.26
N PHE A 325 4.95 -20.26 -5.35
CA PHE A 325 5.97 -21.30 -5.47
C PHE A 325 5.58 -22.49 -4.60
N LYS A 326 5.14 -23.59 -5.23
CA LYS A 326 4.62 -24.77 -4.51
C LYS A 326 5.73 -25.75 -4.18
N GLY A 327 5.77 -26.18 -2.91
CA GLY A 327 6.76 -27.15 -2.42
C GLY A 327 8.20 -26.63 -2.50
N ALA A 328 8.39 -25.32 -2.40
CA ALA A 328 9.70 -24.71 -2.38
C ALA A 328 10.23 -24.64 -0.94
N GLY A 329 11.47 -25.06 -0.73
CA GLY A 329 12.24 -24.75 0.48
C GLY A 329 12.89 -23.37 0.41
N LYS A 330 13.05 -22.80 -0.80
CA LYS A 330 13.65 -21.48 -1.00
C LYS A 330 13.17 -20.74 -2.25
N VAL A 331 13.17 -19.42 -2.17
CA VAL A 331 13.07 -18.49 -3.30
C VAL A 331 14.11 -17.36 -3.11
N GLU A 332 15.06 -17.27 -4.03
CA GLU A 332 16.19 -16.36 -3.96
C GLU A 332 16.22 -15.43 -5.16
N PHE A 333 16.38 -14.13 -4.93
CA PHE A 333 16.65 -13.18 -6.00
C PHE A 333 18.11 -13.31 -6.43
N ALA A 334 18.33 -13.64 -7.71
CA ALA A 334 19.67 -13.81 -8.26
C ALA A 334 20.21 -12.52 -8.90
N GLY A 335 19.33 -11.68 -9.46
CA GLY A 335 19.72 -10.45 -10.13
C GLY A 335 18.68 -10.00 -11.15
N ASN A 336 18.76 -8.73 -11.55
CA ASN A 336 18.04 -8.23 -12.71
C ASN A 336 18.69 -8.76 -13.99
N LEU A 337 17.88 -9.23 -14.93
CA LEU A 337 18.37 -9.72 -16.23
C LEU A 337 18.68 -8.56 -17.18
N ILE A 338 17.93 -7.46 -17.04
CA ILE A 338 18.02 -6.28 -17.89
C ILE A 338 18.08 -5.04 -17.00
N THR A 339 19.11 -4.22 -17.19
CA THR A 339 19.27 -2.92 -16.52
C THR A 339 19.59 -1.83 -17.55
N PRO A 340 18.75 -0.80 -17.72
CA PRO A 340 19.11 0.33 -18.55
C PRO A 340 20.23 1.14 -17.88
N SER A 341 21.32 1.40 -18.62
CA SER A 341 22.51 2.10 -18.11
C SER A 341 22.54 3.59 -18.45
N SER A 342 21.60 4.08 -19.28
CA SER A 342 21.36 5.51 -19.49
C SER A 342 19.89 5.79 -19.78
N ALA A 343 19.36 6.86 -19.17
CA ALA A 343 18.08 7.44 -19.55
C ALA A 343 18.36 8.78 -20.25
N ALA A 344 18.12 8.85 -21.56
CA ALA A 344 18.18 10.10 -22.33
C ALA A 344 16.75 10.52 -22.72
N SER A 345 16.46 11.82 -22.65
CA SER A 345 15.19 12.38 -23.13
C SER A 345 15.00 12.08 -24.62
N VAL A 346 13.79 11.66 -25.00
CA VAL A 346 13.42 11.40 -26.39
C VAL A 346 12.98 12.71 -27.03
N ILE A 347 13.68 13.17 -28.07
CA ILE A 347 13.37 14.41 -28.79
C ILE A 347 12.80 14.07 -30.18
N PRO A 348 11.64 14.61 -30.58
CA PRO A 348 11.11 14.42 -31.92
C PRO A 348 12.10 14.85 -33.00
N ASN A 349 12.21 14.06 -34.08
CA ASN A 349 13.16 14.23 -35.19
C ASN A 349 14.64 14.00 -34.86
N GLU A 350 14.98 13.56 -33.65
CA GLU A 350 16.35 13.20 -33.29
C GLU A 350 16.52 11.68 -33.20
N ASP A 351 17.73 11.22 -33.52
CA ASP A 351 18.12 9.84 -33.28
C ASP A 351 18.33 9.65 -31.78
N TRP A 352 17.74 8.60 -31.24
CA TRP A 352 17.82 8.29 -29.82
C TRP A 352 18.45 6.92 -29.63
N SER A 353 19.16 6.73 -28.52
CA SER A 353 19.72 5.44 -28.17
C SER A 353 19.65 5.19 -26.67
N ILE A 354 19.52 3.92 -26.31
CA ILE A 354 19.55 3.45 -24.94
C ILE A 354 20.62 2.37 -24.80
N ASN A 355 21.44 2.50 -23.76
CA ASN A 355 22.36 1.44 -23.37
C ASN A 355 21.67 0.53 -22.35
N VAL A 356 21.80 -0.76 -22.57
CA VAL A 356 21.16 -1.80 -21.77
C VAL A 356 22.19 -2.83 -21.40
N GLU A 357 22.37 -3.03 -20.11
CA GLU A 357 23.12 -4.16 -19.59
C GLU A 357 22.20 -5.37 -19.52
N THR A 358 22.60 -6.45 -20.20
CA THR A 358 22.01 -7.77 -20.01
C THR A 358 22.93 -8.59 -19.12
N ALA A 359 22.42 -9.09 -18.00
CA ALA A 359 23.18 -9.88 -17.04
C ALA A 359 22.67 -11.32 -16.99
N ASN A 360 23.60 -12.27 -16.83
CA ASN A 360 23.30 -13.67 -16.54
C ASN A 360 23.67 -13.98 -15.10
N PRO A 361 22.75 -13.79 -14.13
CA PRO A 361 23.03 -14.09 -12.74
C PRO A 361 23.02 -15.60 -12.42
N SER A 362 22.81 -16.46 -13.41
CA SER A 362 22.79 -17.91 -13.20
C SER A 362 24.19 -18.53 -13.20
N GLN A 363 24.27 -19.77 -12.71
CA GLN A 363 25.49 -20.58 -12.66
C GLN A 363 25.81 -21.30 -13.98
N ARG A 364 25.07 -21.03 -15.07
CA ARG A 364 25.27 -21.65 -16.38
C ARG A 364 25.28 -20.60 -17.48
N PRO A 365 26.04 -20.80 -18.57
CA PRO A 365 25.92 -19.94 -19.75
C PRO A 365 24.47 -19.96 -20.28
N ALA A 366 23.98 -18.80 -20.67
CA ALA A 366 22.63 -18.65 -21.22
C ALA A 366 22.67 -17.82 -22.51
N LYS A 367 21.71 -18.11 -23.39
CA LYS A 367 21.39 -17.27 -24.56
C LYS A 367 20.16 -16.45 -24.19
N PHE A 368 20.24 -15.14 -24.35
CA PHE A 368 19.15 -14.19 -24.16
C PHE A 368 18.68 -13.72 -25.53
N ASP A 369 17.38 -13.77 -25.76
CA ASP A 369 16.75 -13.37 -27.01
C ASP A 369 15.96 -12.09 -26.76
N LEU A 370 16.69 -10.97 -26.85
CA LEU A 370 16.18 -9.65 -26.51
C LEU A 370 15.21 -9.17 -27.59
N THR A 371 13.96 -8.93 -27.23
CA THR A 371 12.94 -8.33 -28.08
C THR A 371 12.58 -6.95 -27.58
N LEU A 372 12.79 -5.94 -28.42
CA LEU A 372 12.38 -4.57 -28.17
C LEU A 372 10.95 -4.32 -28.59
N ARG A 373 10.17 -3.72 -27.69
CA ARG A 373 8.87 -3.14 -27.98
C ARG A 373 8.92 -1.66 -27.66
N ALA A 374 8.82 -0.84 -28.70
CA ALA A 374 8.83 0.60 -28.56
C ALA A 374 7.42 1.19 -28.70
N PRO A 375 7.16 2.34 -28.08
CA PRO A 375 5.92 3.07 -28.26
C PRO A 375 5.63 3.53 -29.69
N LYS A 376 4.38 3.91 -29.96
CA LYS A 376 4.01 4.51 -31.24
C LYS A 376 4.82 5.80 -31.46
N GLY A 377 5.53 5.87 -32.59
CA GLY A 377 6.36 7.02 -32.95
C GLY A 377 7.82 6.91 -32.51
N ILE A 378 8.22 5.85 -31.80
CA ILE A 378 9.61 5.48 -31.56
C ILE A 378 9.86 4.18 -32.34
N LEU A 379 10.75 4.23 -33.33
CA LEU A 379 11.00 3.11 -34.24
C LEU A 379 12.39 2.53 -33.97
N PRO A 380 12.50 1.30 -33.42
CA PRO A 380 13.80 0.67 -33.22
C PRO A 380 14.44 0.34 -34.57
N GLN A 381 15.74 0.62 -34.71
CA GLN A 381 16.51 0.21 -35.89
C GLN A 381 16.77 -1.29 -35.91
N THR A 382 16.77 -1.93 -34.75
CA THR A 382 16.86 -3.38 -34.59
C THR A 382 15.85 -3.81 -33.55
N GLN A 383 14.95 -4.72 -33.92
CA GLN A 383 13.87 -5.15 -33.03
C GLN A 383 14.26 -6.34 -32.15
N GLU A 384 15.15 -7.21 -32.65
CA GLU A 384 15.56 -8.43 -31.95
C GLU A 384 17.08 -8.53 -31.90
N ARG A 385 17.62 -9.03 -30.77
CA ARG A 385 19.05 -9.28 -30.61
C ARG A 385 19.29 -10.50 -29.74
N SER A 386 20.05 -11.47 -30.25
CA SER A 386 20.49 -12.63 -29.48
C SER A 386 21.89 -12.42 -28.92
N VAL A 387 22.06 -12.64 -27.61
CA VAL A 387 23.37 -12.59 -26.94
C VAL A 387 23.62 -13.84 -26.12
N LYS A 388 24.82 -14.42 -26.23
CA LYS A 388 25.28 -15.48 -25.34
C LYS A 388 26.13 -14.86 -24.24
N ILE A 389 25.79 -15.15 -22.99
CA ILE A 389 26.45 -14.59 -21.82
C ILE A 389 26.91 -15.75 -20.91
N PRO A 390 28.20 -15.82 -20.54
CA PRO A 390 28.70 -16.80 -19.58
C PRO A 390 27.97 -16.76 -18.24
N ALA A 391 28.10 -17.81 -17.43
CA ALA A 391 27.61 -17.82 -16.06
C ALA A 391 28.18 -16.63 -15.27
N GLY A 392 27.33 -15.89 -14.54
CA GLY A 392 27.71 -14.68 -13.80
C GLY A 392 28.20 -13.51 -14.66
N GLY A 393 28.13 -13.61 -15.99
CA GLY A 393 28.59 -12.57 -16.91
C GLY A 393 27.53 -11.50 -17.19
N HIS A 394 27.96 -10.43 -17.85
CA HIS A 394 27.08 -9.39 -18.37
C HIS A 394 27.55 -8.93 -19.75
N ARG A 395 26.67 -8.26 -20.49
CA ARG A 395 26.96 -7.67 -21.79
C ARG A 395 26.17 -6.38 -21.96
N ASN A 396 26.85 -5.32 -22.39
CA ASN A 396 26.22 -4.06 -22.72
C ASN A 396 25.84 -4.03 -24.19
N GLU A 397 24.61 -3.61 -24.47
CA GLU A 397 24.06 -3.46 -25.80
C GLU A 397 23.49 -2.05 -25.96
N THR A 398 23.79 -1.42 -27.10
CA THR A 398 23.17 -0.15 -27.48
C THR A 398 22.08 -0.43 -28.49
N PHE A 399 20.87 0.05 -28.18
CA PHE A 399 19.75 0.04 -29.10
C PHE A 399 19.51 1.45 -29.63
N HIS A 400 19.37 1.57 -30.95
CA HIS A 400 19.16 2.83 -31.65
C HIS A 400 17.71 2.93 -32.15
N PHE A 401 17.16 4.14 -32.11
CA PHE A 401 15.78 4.43 -32.48
C PHE A 401 15.71 5.68 -33.36
N LYS A 402 14.75 5.68 -34.28
CA LYS A 402 14.27 6.88 -34.97
C LYS A 402 13.02 7.40 -34.26
N VAL A 403 12.99 8.69 -33.94
CA VAL A 403 11.83 9.32 -33.31
C VAL A 403 11.03 10.10 -34.35
N SER A 404 9.76 9.75 -34.50
CA SER A 404 8.87 10.38 -35.48
C SER A 404 8.62 11.86 -35.15
N PRO A 405 8.42 12.73 -36.17
CA PRO A 405 8.14 14.16 -35.96
C PRO A 405 6.91 14.45 -35.10
N GLY A 406 5.91 13.56 -35.15
CA GLY A 406 4.66 13.69 -34.41
C GLY A 406 4.67 13.06 -33.02
N PHE A 407 5.82 12.55 -32.54
CA PHE A 407 5.91 11.94 -31.22
C PHE A 407 5.61 12.97 -30.13
N LYS A 408 4.71 12.61 -29.22
CA LYS A 408 4.38 13.38 -28.02
C LYS A 408 4.34 12.41 -26.85
N SER A 409 5.08 12.67 -25.78
CA SER A 409 4.88 11.92 -24.54
C SER A 409 3.54 12.33 -23.92
N SER A 410 2.60 11.41 -23.79
CA SER A 410 1.36 11.64 -23.05
C SER A 410 1.53 11.18 -21.60
N PRO A 411 1.19 12.00 -20.59
CA PRO A 411 1.15 11.55 -19.19
C PRO A 411 0.17 10.39 -18.95
N ALA A 412 -0.89 10.28 -19.78
CA ALA A 412 -1.92 9.25 -19.67
C ALA A 412 -1.50 7.90 -20.28
N GLU A 413 -0.51 7.90 -21.16
CA GLU A 413 0.09 6.72 -21.74
C GLU A 413 1.57 6.73 -21.34
N LYS A 414 1.89 6.16 -20.16
CA LYS A 414 3.29 5.86 -19.82
C LYS A 414 3.78 4.82 -20.84
N GLN A 415 4.27 5.29 -21.98
CA GLN A 415 4.73 4.43 -23.04
C GLN A 415 6.21 4.11 -22.79
N ALA A 416 6.50 2.86 -22.46
CA ALA A 416 7.85 2.38 -22.20
C ALA A 416 8.43 1.67 -23.42
N VAL A 417 9.75 1.73 -23.56
CA VAL A 417 10.47 0.72 -24.32
C VAL A 417 10.64 -0.51 -23.43
N ILE A 418 10.06 -1.63 -23.83
CA ILE A 418 10.13 -2.89 -23.11
C ILE A 418 11.14 -3.78 -23.81
N ILE A 419 12.09 -4.33 -23.05
CA ILE A 419 13.01 -5.37 -23.51
C ILE A 419 12.58 -6.65 -22.82
N LEU A 420 12.00 -7.56 -23.60
CA LEU A 420 11.74 -8.93 -23.17
C LEU A 420 12.98 -9.75 -23.48
N ALA A 421 13.40 -10.63 -22.59
CA ALA A 421 14.67 -11.36 -22.69
C ALA A 421 14.48 -12.88 -22.64
#